data_AF-A0A0S8IIZ4-F1
#
_entry.id   AF-A0A0S8IIZ4-F1
#
_cell.length_a   1.000
_cell.length_b   1.000
_cell.length_c   1.000
_cell.angle_alpha   90.00
_cell.angle_beta   90.00
_cell.angle_gamma   90.00
#
_symmetry.space_group_name_H-M   'P 1'
#
loop_
_entity.id
_entity.type
_entity.pdbx_description
1 polymer ?
#
loop_
_entity_poly.entity_id
_entity_poly.type
_entity_poly.pdbx_seq_one_letter_code
_entity_poly.pdbx_strand_id
1 'polypeptide(L)'
;MENEPTIRQVQQAAIEYAEVQPEKIKRWRKQATKKAVLPRVTIGVDRNTSDLWHWEGGSTTKTEDDILRRGRDSVEWDISLTWDLGELIWSSDQTSIDVRSRLMVELRDDILDEVTKIYFERLRIKKELNSLLIEDRKKRWEKELRLQELTALLDALTGGYFSQHLAG
;
A
#
# COMPACT_ATOMS: atom_id res chain seq x y z
N MET A 1 20.11 -21.59 -27.59
CA MET A 1 19.02 -20.94 -26.84
C MET A 1 19.14 -21.23 -25.34
N GLU A 2 20.25 -21.83 -24.88
CA GLU A 2 20.29 -22.50 -23.57
C GLU A 2 20.52 -21.56 -22.37
N ASN A 3 20.89 -20.30 -22.59
CA ASN A 3 21.24 -19.34 -21.53
C ASN A 3 20.35 -18.08 -21.48
N GLU A 4 19.13 -18.11 -22.02
CA GLU A 4 18.20 -16.99 -21.87
C GLU A 4 17.14 -17.29 -20.80
N PRO A 5 16.81 -16.31 -19.92
CA PRO A 5 15.73 -16.49 -18.97
C PRO A 5 14.41 -16.72 -19.72
N THR A 6 13.61 -17.64 -19.18
CA THR A 6 12.27 -17.93 -19.70
C THR A 6 11.36 -16.72 -19.51
N ILE A 7 10.36 -16.57 -20.39
CA ILE A 7 9.36 -15.49 -20.26
C ILE A 7 8.76 -15.40 -18.85
N ARG A 8 8.54 -16.56 -18.19
CA ARG A 8 8.00 -16.61 -16.83
C ARG A 8 8.94 -15.97 -15.80
N GLN A 9 10.24 -16.18 -15.93
CA GLN A 9 11.25 -15.56 -15.05
C GLN A 9 11.29 -14.04 -15.26
N VAL A 10 11.25 -13.60 -16.52
CA VAL A 10 11.25 -12.17 -16.86
C VAL A 10 9.99 -11.46 -16.36
N GLN A 11 8.82 -12.08 -16.54
CA GLN A 11 7.55 -11.58 -16.02
C GLN A 11 7.55 -11.50 -14.49
N GLN A 12 8.11 -12.50 -13.80
CA GLN A 12 8.21 -12.48 -12.34
C GLN A 12 9.11 -11.34 -11.86
N ALA A 13 10.27 -11.15 -12.50
CA ALA A 13 11.17 -10.03 -12.20
C ALA A 13 10.49 -8.68 -12.43
N ALA A 14 9.68 -8.54 -13.49
CA ALA A 14 8.93 -7.31 -13.74
C ALA A 14 7.85 -7.03 -12.69
N ILE A 15 7.09 -8.06 -12.29
CA ILE A 15 6.10 -7.95 -11.20
C ILE A 15 6.76 -7.52 -9.88
N GLU A 16 7.94 -8.07 -9.60
CA GLU A 16 8.68 -7.77 -8.39
C GLU A 16 9.24 -6.34 -8.42
N TYR A 17 9.89 -5.96 -9.51
CA TYR A 17 10.46 -4.62 -9.70
C TYR A 17 9.39 -3.52 -9.66
N ALA A 18 8.24 -3.74 -10.29
CA ALA A 18 7.13 -2.78 -10.29
C ALA A 18 6.25 -2.83 -9.04
N GLU A 19 6.55 -3.72 -8.09
CA GLU A 19 5.84 -3.83 -6.81
C GLU A 19 4.34 -4.20 -6.90
N VAL A 20 3.89 -4.73 -8.04
CA VAL A 20 2.46 -5.02 -8.36
C VAL A 20 1.98 -6.41 -7.93
N GLN A 21 2.49 -6.90 -6.81
CA GLN A 21 2.18 -8.24 -6.30
C GLN A 21 0.74 -8.34 -5.74
N PRO A 22 -0.06 -9.35 -6.14
CA PRO A 22 -1.42 -9.57 -5.60
C PRO A 22 -1.49 -9.69 -4.07
N GLU A 23 -0.41 -10.16 -3.46
CA GLU A 23 -0.27 -10.39 -2.02
C GLU A 23 -0.30 -9.08 -1.22
N LYS A 24 0.10 -7.95 -1.81
CA LYS A 24 0.00 -6.63 -1.17
C LYS A 24 -1.47 -6.22 -0.98
N ILE A 25 -2.30 -6.43 -2.00
CA ILE A 25 -3.76 -6.15 -1.94
C ILE A 25 -4.44 -7.02 -0.87
N LYS A 26 -4.11 -8.33 -0.84
CA LYS A 26 -4.63 -9.24 0.18
C LYS A 26 -4.24 -8.81 1.60
N ARG A 27 -3.01 -8.35 1.80
CA ARG A 27 -2.52 -7.83 3.09
C ARG A 27 -3.27 -6.57 3.52
N TRP A 28 -3.48 -5.61 2.61
CA TRP A 28 -4.25 -4.40 2.91
C TRP A 28 -5.69 -4.72 3.30
N ARG A 29 -6.36 -5.63 2.58
CA ARG A 29 -7.70 -6.10 2.96
C ARG A 29 -7.73 -6.71 4.36
N LYS A 30 -6.74 -7.54 4.72
CA LYS A 30 -6.64 -8.18 6.05
C LYS A 30 -6.27 -7.20 7.17
N GLN A 31 -5.53 -6.13 6.88
CA GLN A 31 -5.18 -5.11 7.87
C GLN A 31 -6.35 -4.16 8.14
N ALA A 32 -7.08 -3.78 7.09
CA ALA A 32 -8.28 -2.95 7.22
C ALA A 32 -9.33 -3.62 8.13
N THR A 33 -9.55 -4.92 7.98
CA THR A 33 -10.49 -5.66 8.86
C THR A 33 -10.04 -5.75 10.32
N LYS A 34 -8.74 -5.61 10.63
CA LYS A 34 -8.24 -5.61 12.01
C LYS A 34 -8.41 -4.26 12.71
N LYS A 35 -8.40 -3.15 11.97
CA LYS A 35 -8.57 -1.79 12.51
C LYS A 35 -9.94 -1.62 13.16
N ALA A 36 -10.98 -2.19 12.56
CA ALA A 36 -12.36 -2.17 13.05
C ALA A 36 -12.57 -2.88 14.41
N VAL A 37 -11.57 -3.62 14.93
CA VAL A 37 -11.68 -4.37 16.19
C VAL A 37 -11.12 -3.56 17.38
N LEU A 38 -10.30 -2.53 17.13
CA LEU A 38 -9.64 -1.78 18.20
C LEU A 38 -10.51 -0.58 18.62
N PRO A 39 -10.88 -0.47 19.91
CA PRO A 39 -11.58 0.73 20.38
C PRO A 39 -10.69 1.95 20.31
N ARG A 40 -11.31 3.10 20.11
CA ARG A 40 -10.70 4.38 20.43
C ARG A 40 -10.76 4.56 21.95
N VAL A 41 -9.61 4.74 22.58
CA VAL A 41 -9.50 5.03 24.02
C VAL A 41 -9.15 6.50 24.19
N THR A 42 -9.97 7.22 24.94
CA THR A 42 -9.76 8.62 25.31
C THR A 42 -9.67 8.71 26.83
N ILE A 43 -8.68 9.44 27.34
CA ILE A 43 -8.51 9.67 28.77
C ILE A 43 -8.61 11.18 28.98
N GLY A 44 -9.57 11.60 29.80
CA GLY A 44 -9.74 12.99 30.23
C GLY A 44 -9.31 13.15 31.68
N VAL A 45 -8.69 14.28 32.00
CA VAL A 45 -8.38 14.68 33.37
C VAL A 45 -8.78 16.14 33.51
N ASP A 46 -9.83 16.39 34.27
CA ASP A 46 -10.38 17.71 34.51
C ASP A 46 -10.21 18.05 35.98
N ARG A 47 -9.57 19.20 36.24
CA ARG A 47 -9.49 19.75 37.59
C ARG A 47 -10.54 20.85 37.72
N ASN A 48 -11.58 20.56 38.48
CA ASN A 48 -12.59 21.56 38.78
C ASN A 48 -12.21 22.29 40.07
N THR A 49 -11.69 23.52 39.92
CA THR A 49 -11.43 24.42 41.04
C THR A 49 -12.64 25.33 41.23
N SER A 50 -13.62 24.91 42.01
CA SER A 50 -14.72 25.80 42.37
C SER A 50 -14.29 26.74 43.51
N ASP A 51 -13.81 27.94 43.18
CA ASP A 51 -13.59 29.03 44.17
C ASP A 51 -14.91 29.71 44.59
N LEU A 52 -16.05 29.12 44.24
CA LEU A 52 -17.37 29.63 44.52
C LEU A 52 -17.77 29.26 45.96
N TRP A 53 -17.77 30.28 46.82
CA TRP A 53 -18.42 30.22 48.13
C TRP A 53 -19.92 30.09 47.93
N HIS A 54 -20.52 29.08 48.54
CA HIS A 54 -21.98 28.89 48.50
C HIS A 54 -22.55 28.87 49.92
N TRP A 55 -23.73 29.45 50.03
CA TRP A 55 -24.51 29.53 51.25
C TRP A 55 -25.31 28.23 51.38
N GLU A 56 -24.89 27.34 52.27
CA GLU A 56 -25.61 26.11 52.53
C GLU A 56 -26.61 26.38 53.66
N GLY A 57 -27.87 26.60 53.29
CA GLY A 57 -28.95 26.87 54.26
C GLY A 57 -29.48 25.58 54.87
N GLY A 58 -29.26 25.38 56.16
CA GLY A 58 -29.60 24.15 56.88
C GLY A 58 -31.08 24.05 57.25
N SER A 59 -31.88 23.38 56.40
CA SER A 59 -33.25 22.89 56.70
C SER A 59 -34.30 23.96 57.09
N THR A 60 -35.54 23.80 56.63
CA THR A 60 -36.68 24.71 56.92
C THR A 60 -37.11 24.77 58.41
N THR A 61 -36.33 24.18 59.31
CA THR A 61 -36.66 23.97 60.73
C THR A 61 -35.64 24.54 61.71
N LYS A 62 -34.52 25.10 61.26
CA LYS A 62 -33.57 25.82 62.13
C LYS A 62 -33.18 27.16 61.51
N THR A 63 -33.48 28.25 62.21
CA THR A 63 -33.41 29.62 61.70
C THR A 63 -31.99 30.23 61.72
N GLU A 64 -30.96 29.49 62.14
CA GLU A 64 -29.61 30.05 62.40
C GLU A 64 -28.44 29.14 61.98
N ASP A 65 -28.62 28.23 61.01
CA ASP A 65 -27.58 27.27 60.60
C ASP A 65 -27.04 27.53 59.18
N ASP A 66 -26.89 28.82 58.87
CA ASP A 66 -26.41 29.28 57.58
C ASP A 66 -24.89 29.48 57.64
N ILE A 67 -24.14 28.53 57.06
CA ILE A 67 -22.66 28.55 57.05
C ILE A 67 -22.10 28.71 55.63
N LEU A 68 -21.12 29.61 55.48
CA LEU A 68 -20.36 29.78 54.24
C LEU A 68 -19.39 28.61 54.06
N ARG A 69 -19.59 27.81 52.99
CA ARG A 69 -18.68 26.72 52.62
C ARG A 69 -17.95 27.02 51.32
N ARG A 70 -16.65 26.76 51.32
CA ARG A 70 -15.79 26.85 50.13
C ARG A 70 -16.00 25.60 49.28
N GLY A 71 -16.17 25.79 47.97
CA GLY A 71 -16.25 24.69 47.02
C GLY A 71 -15.02 23.79 47.09
N ARG A 72 -15.25 22.48 46.94
CA ARG A 72 -14.16 21.48 46.97
C ARG A 72 -13.35 21.61 45.69
N ASP A 73 -12.02 21.53 45.85
CA ASP A 73 -11.09 21.24 44.76
C ASP A 73 -11.17 19.74 44.50
N SER A 74 -11.65 19.36 43.31
CA SER A 74 -11.75 17.98 42.89
C SER A 74 -11.07 17.79 41.55
N VAL A 75 -10.20 16.80 41.48
CA VAL A 75 -9.64 16.30 40.23
C VAL A 75 -10.49 15.11 39.81
N GLU A 76 -11.16 15.25 38.69
CA GLU A 76 -11.94 14.18 38.05
C GLU A 76 -11.16 13.64 36.87
N TRP A 77 -11.22 12.33 36.66
CA TRP A 77 -10.63 11.69 35.50
C TRP A 77 -11.62 10.70 34.93
N ASP A 78 -11.69 10.65 33.60
CA ASP A 78 -12.55 9.73 32.87
C ASP A 78 -11.73 8.92 31.86
N ILE A 79 -12.15 7.68 31.64
CA ILE A 79 -11.65 6.85 30.56
C ILE A 79 -12.85 6.46 29.72
N SER A 80 -12.84 6.93 28.48
CA SER A 80 -13.89 6.68 27.50
C SER A 80 -13.39 5.71 26.44
N LEU A 81 -14.11 4.60 26.24
CA LEU A 81 -13.85 3.65 25.18
C LEU A 81 -14.97 3.71 24.15
N THR A 82 -14.64 3.94 22.88
CA THR A 82 -15.59 4.01 21.77
C THR A 82 -15.29 2.91 20.74
N TRP A 83 -16.28 2.08 20.45
CA TRP A 83 -16.23 1.09 19.36
C TRP A 83 -17.16 1.51 18.24
N ASP A 84 -16.65 1.49 17.01
CA ASP A 84 -17.46 1.62 15.80
C ASP A 84 -17.68 0.23 15.20
N LEU A 85 -18.77 -0.42 15.61
CA LEU A 85 -19.14 -1.75 15.10
C LEU A 85 -19.66 -1.70 13.65
N GLY A 86 -19.89 -0.50 13.09
CA GLY A 86 -20.25 -0.30 11.68
C GLY A 86 -19.07 -0.49 10.74
N GLU A 87 -17.86 -0.07 11.15
CA GLU A 87 -16.61 -0.33 10.42
C GLU A 87 -16.30 -1.83 10.28
N LEU A 88 -16.90 -2.69 11.11
CA LEU A 88 -16.77 -4.16 11.03
C LEU A 88 -17.47 -4.74 9.79
N ILE A 89 -18.57 -4.11 9.35
CA ILE A 89 -19.36 -4.54 8.19
C ILE A 89 -18.97 -3.73 6.95
N TRP A 90 -18.71 -2.43 7.10
CA TRP A 90 -18.39 -1.53 6.00
C TRP A 90 -17.41 -0.43 6.44
N SER A 91 -16.10 -0.61 6.18
CA SER A 91 -15.13 0.46 6.39
C SER A 91 -15.15 1.43 5.21
N SER A 92 -15.18 2.74 5.44
CA SER A 92 -15.00 3.77 4.39
C SER A 92 -13.70 3.60 3.59
N ASP A 93 -12.70 2.92 4.16
CA ASP A 93 -11.47 2.54 3.49
C ASP A 93 -11.69 1.54 2.32
N GLN A 94 -12.81 0.81 2.26
CA GLN A 94 -13.09 -0.20 1.23
C GLN A 94 -13.11 0.39 -0.19
N THR A 95 -13.75 1.54 -0.40
CA THR A 95 -13.77 2.18 -1.73
C THR A 95 -12.37 2.59 -2.17
N SER A 96 -11.55 3.11 -1.25
CA SER A 96 -10.16 3.49 -1.55
C SER A 96 -9.26 2.27 -1.82
N ILE A 97 -9.52 1.14 -1.15
CA ILE A 97 -8.80 -0.11 -1.34
C ILE A 97 -9.17 -0.73 -2.67
N ASP A 98 -10.46 -0.73 -3.04
CA ASP A 98 -10.90 -1.31 -4.30
C ASP A 98 -10.39 -0.53 -5.52
N VAL A 99 -10.42 0.81 -5.48
CA VAL A 99 -9.83 1.65 -6.53
C VAL A 99 -8.33 1.35 -6.68
N ARG A 100 -7.58 1.32 -5.57
CA ARG A 100 -6.15 0.97 -5.60
C ARG A 100 -5.89 -0.45 -6.08
N SER A 101 -6.75 -1.39 -5.73
CA SER A 101 -6.64 -2.78 -6.19
C SER A 101 -6.84 -2.89 -7.70
N ARG A 102 -7.81 -2.15 -8.26
CA ARG A 102 -8.06 -2.11 -9.70
C ARG A 102 -6.87 -1.52 -10.45
N LEU A 103 -6.36 -0.36 -10.02
CA LEU A 103 -5.20 0.28 -10.63
C LEU A 103 -3.95 -0.60 -10.59
N MET A 104 -3.72 -1.34 -9.50
CA MET A 104 -2.60 -2.28 -9.39
C MET A 104 -2.74 -3.48 -10.34
N VAL A 105 -3.97 -3.98 -10.54
CA VAL A 105 -4.23 -5.06 -11.50
C VAL A 105 -4.04 -4.56 -12.94
N GLU A 106 -4.57 -3.39 -13.26
CA GLU A 106 -4.39 -2.75 -14.58
C GLU A 106 -2.89 -2.56 -14.88
N LEU A 107 -2.13 -1.95 -13.96
CA LEU A 107 -0.69 -1.76 -14.11
C LEU A 107 0.06 -3.09 -14.28
N ARG A 108 -0.34 -4.13 -13.53
CA ARG A 108 0.27 -5.47 -13.66
C ARG A 108 0.03 -6.05 -15.05
N ASP A 109 -1.20 -5.98 -15.55
CA ASP A 109 -1.56 -6.53 -16.84
C ASP A 109 -0.83 -5.76 -17.97
N ASP A 110 -0.76 -4.43 -17.88
CA ASP A 110 0.01 -3.58 -18.82
C ASP A 110 1.50 -3.97 -18.86
N ILE A 111 2.12 -4.14 -17.70
CA ILE A 111 3.54 -4.53 -17.60
C ILE A 111 3.75 -5.93 -18.20
N LEU A 112 2.88 -6.88 -17.87
CA LEU A 112 3.01 -8.24 -18.37
C LEU A 112 2.85 -8.32 -19.89
N ASP A 113 1.90 -7.57 -20.45
CA ASP A 113 1.70 -7.46 -21.88
C ASP A 113 2.93 -6.86 -22.57
N GLU A 114 3.47 -5.78 -22.03
CA GLU A 114 4.63 -5.09 -22.61
C GLU A 114 5.89 -5.98 -22.58
N VAL A 115 6.19 -6.59 -21.42
CA VAL A 115 7.30 -7.54 -21.29
C VAL A 115 7.15 -8.70 -22.28
N THR A 116 5.94 -9.21 -22.44
CA THR A 116 5.67 -10.33 -23.35
C THR A 116 5.90 -9.94 -24.81
N LYS A 117 5.41 -8.76 -25.24
CA LYS A 117 5.62 -8.23 -26.59
C LYS A 117 7.11 -8.07 -26.88
N ILE A 118 7.84 -7.37 -26.02
CA ILE A 118 9.27 -7.10 -26.19
C ILE A 118 10.07 -8.42 -26.23
N TYR A 119 9.76 -9.37 -25.33
CA TYR A 119 10.44 -10.66 -25.28
C TYR A 119 10.30 -11.46 -26.58
N PHE A 120 9.07 -11.57 -27.11
CA PHE A 120 8.85 -12.32 -28.35
C PHE A 120 9.32 -11.57 -29.60
N GLU A 121 9.29 -10.23 -29.61
CA GLU A 121 9.92 -9.43 -30.67
C GLU A 121 11.43 -9.70 -30.71
N ARG A 122 12.08 -9.70 -29.55
CA ARG A 122 13.50 -10.02 -29.42
C ARG A 122 13.80 -11.43 -29.95
N LEU A 123 13.00 -12.43 -29.54
CA LEU A 123 13.17 -13.81 -29.97
C LEU A 123 13.06 -13.94 -31.50
N ARG A 124 12.12 -13.19 -32.11
CA ARG A 124 11.97 -13.13 -33.57
C ARG A 124 13.20 -12.55 -34.24
N ILE A 125 13.69 -11.40 -33.77
CA ILE A 125 14.89 -10.75 -34.34
C ILE A 125 16.12 -11.65 -34.21
N LYS A 126 16.27 -12.34 -33.09
CA LYS A 126 17.36 -13.30 -32.88
C LYS A 126 17.30 -14.47 -33.87
N LYS A 127 16.11 -14.98 -34.18
CA LYS A 127 15.91 -16.00 -35.22
C LYS A 127 16.24 -15.45 -36.61
N GLU A 128 15.82 -14.23 -36.92
CA GLU A 128 16.14 -13.57 -38.18
C GLU A 128 17.66 -13.39 -38.33
N LEU A 129 18.38 -12.95 -37.29
CA LEU A 129 19.85 -12.83 -37.27
C LEU A 129 20.56 -14.14 -37.59
N ASN A 130 20.09 -15.26 -37.02
CA ASN A 130 20.66 -16.58 -37.27
C ASN A 130 20.46 -17.07 -38.73
N SER A 131 19.47 -16.51 -39.44
CA SER A 131 19.16 -16.86 -40.82
C SER A 131 19.88 -15.99 -41.86
N LEU A 132 20.52 -14.89 -41.44
CA LEU A 132 21.20 -13.96 -42.35
C LEU A 132 22.55 -14.51 -42.83
N LEU A 133 22.84 -14.32 -44.11
CA LEU A 133 24.12 -14.65 -44.73
C LEU A 133 25.18 -13.55 -44.46
N ILE A 134 26.46 -13.88 -44.65
CA ILE A 134 27.61 -12.99 -44.40
C ILE A 134 27.55 -11.70 -45.25
N GLU A 135 26.92 -11.78 -46.43
CA GLU A 135 26.77 -10.67 -47.38
C GLU A 135 25.79 -9.58 -46.89
N ASP A 136 24.89 -9.90 -45.95
CA ASP A 136 23.89 -8.98 -45.40
C ASP A 136 24.43 -8.14 -44.22
N ARG A 137 25.70 -7.70 -44.28
CA ARG A 137 26.39 -7.02 -43.16
C ARG A 137 25.60 -5.84 -42.58
N LYS A 138 24.99 -5.00 -43.44
CA LYS A 138 24.20 -3.84 -42.99
C LYS A 138 22.92 -4.26 -42.26
N LYS A 139 22.17 -5.22 -42.81
CA LYS A 139 20.94 -5.73 -42.18
C LYS A 139 21.24 -6.41 -40.85
N ARG A 140 22.35 -7.15 -40.79
CA ARG A 140 22.81 -7.79 -39.56
C ARG A 140 23.09 -6.76 -38.47
N TRP A 141 23.82 -5.70 -38.79
CA TRP A 141 24.09 -4.60 -37.87
C TRP A 141 22.80 -3.94 -37.34
N GLU A 142 21.86 -3.61 -38.22
CA GLU A 142 20.56 -3.01 -37.82
C GLU A 142 19.77 -3.93 -36.86
N LYS A 143 19.76 -5.23 -37.13
CA LYS A 143 19.10 -6.23 -36.27
C LYS A 143 19.81 -6.40 -34.93
N GLU A 144 21.14 -6.37 -34.91
CA GLU A 144 21.95 -6.42 -33.67
C GLU A 144 21.67 -5.20 -32.80
N LEU A 145 21.59 -4.00 -33.39
CA LEU A 145 21.25 -2.78 -32.67
C LEU A 145 19.83 -2.85 -32.10
N ARG A 146 18.85 -3.31 -32.88
CA ARG A 146 17.47 -3.50 -32.40
C ARG A 146 17.40 -4.54 -31.28
N LEU A 147 18.23 -5.59 -31.34
CA LEU A 147 18.32 -6.58 -30.28
C LEU A 147 18.86 -5.97 -28.99
N GLN A 148 19.86 -5.08 -29.05
CA GLN A 148 20.33 -4.32 -27.88
C GLN A 148 19.26 -3.39 -27.31
N GLU A 149 18.51 -2.69 -28.16
CA GLU A 149 17.40 -1.84 -27.76
C GLU A 149 16.33 -2.63 -26.99
N LEU A 150 15.91 -3.79 -27.52
CA LEU A 150 14.93 -4.65 -26.86
C LEU A 150 15.45 -5.23 -25.54
N THR A 151 16.77 -5.51 -25.43
CA THR A 151 17.38 -5.87 -24.14
C THR A 151 17.19 -4.74 -23.12
N ALA A 152 17.52 -3.51 -23.52
CA ALA A 152 17.44 -2.35 -22.63
C ALA A 152 16.01 -2.06 -22.19
N LEU A 153 15.02 -2.25 -23.07
CA LEU A 153 13.60 -2.14 -22.72
C LEU A 153 13.16 -3.21 -21.71
N LEU A 154 13.60 -4.46 -21.87
CA LEU A 154 13.34 -5.51 -20.87
C LEU A 154 13.98 -5.20 -19.53
N ASP A 155 15.23 -4.70 -19.53
CA ASP A 155 15.91 -4.31 -18.31
C ASP A 155 15.24 -3.14 -17.61
N ALA A 156 14.71 -2.17 -18.36
CA ALA A 156 13.96 -1.05 -17.80
C ALA A 156 12.69 -1.51 -17.06
N LEU A 157 12.05 -2.58 -17.52
CA LEU A 157 10.86 -3.17 -16.90
C LEU A 157 11.18 -4.19 -15.80
N THR A 158 12.42 -4.65 -15.70
CA THR A 158 12.83 -5.73 -14.77
C THR A 158 13.93 -5.33 -13.79
N GLY A 159 14.37 -4.06 -13.79
CA GLY A 159 15.47 -3.59 -12.95
C GLY A 159 16.84 -4.17 -13.31
N GLY A 160 17.05 -4.52 -14.59
CA GLY A 160 18.32 -5.10 -15.08
C GLY A 160 18.44 -6.62 -14.92
N TYR A 161 17.38 -7.31 -14.47
CA TYR A 161 17.38 -8.76 -14.29
C TYR A 161 17.72 -9.52 -15.58
N PHE A 162 17.19 -9.05 -16.72
CA PHE A 162 17.31 -9.77 -17.99
C PHE A 162 18.76 -9.82 -18.49
N SER A 163 19.46 -8.69 -18.50
CA SER A 163 20.89 -8.64 -18.87
C SER A 163 21.80 -9.42 -17.92
N GLN A 164 21.49 -9.43 -16.62
CA GLN A 164 22.27 -10.20 -15.64
C GLN A 164 22.20 -11.71 -15.89
N HIS A 165 21.06 -12.20 -16.39
CA HIS A 165 20.82 -13.63 -16.64
C HIS A 165 21.06 -14.04 -18.10
N LEU A 166 21.51 -13.11 -18.96
CA LEU A 166 21.89 -13.39 -20.35
C LEU A 166 23.32 -13.97 -20.48
N ALA A 167 24.18 -13.74 -19.48
CA ALA A 167 25.61 -14.08 -19.51
C ALA A 167 25.99 -15.23 -18.55
N GLY A 168 25.02 -15.80 -17.84
CA GLY A 168 25.16 -17.05 -17.07
C GLY A 168 24.94 -18.25 -17.97
#